data_AF-A0A1H1N7W3-F1
#
_entry.id   AF-A0A1H1N7W3-F1
#
_cell.length_a   1.000
_cell.length_b   1.000
_cell.length_c   1.000
_cell.angle_alpha   90.00
_cell.angle_beta   90.00
_cell.angle_gamma   90.00
#
_symmetry.space_group_name_H-M   'P 1'
#
loop_
_entity.id
_entity.type
_entity.pdbx_description
1 polymer ?
#
loop_
_entity_poly.entity_id
_entity_poly.type
_entity_poly.pdbx_seq_one_letter_code
_entity_poly.pdbx_strand_id
1 'polypeptide(L)'
;MTADGQDAERFDAAIRLSGLSLRQLWLRYVALGGNADVFDVEAFLQGLGTLASFERDVLAHAVNERLQEVLVETELPYLDPGPDLPGREDDPVDVLTDLLEPDQDQEPGRGSNPDPKRGTDQDRSPD
;
A
#
# COMPACT_ATOMS: atom_id res chain seq x y z
N MET A 1 2.74 18.11 12.66
CA MET A 1 3.09 16.74 13.05
C MET A 1 3.54 16.05 11.76
N THR A 2 4.85 15.96 11.54
CA THR A 2 5.44 15.53 10.26
C THR A 2 5.22 14.02 10.05
N ALA A 3 5.14 13.58 8.79
CA ALA A 3 4.92 12.19 8.41
C ALA A 3 5.90 11.23 9.12
N ASP A 4 7.15 11.66 9.31
CA ASP A 4 8.21 10.91 10.00
C ASP A 4 7.86 10.50 11.44
N GLY A 5 7.06 11.30 12.16
CA GLY A 5 6.67 10.99 13.54
C GLY A 5 5.60 9.90 13.65
N GLN A 6 4.70 9.81 12.65
CA GLN A 6 3.66 8.79 12.63
C GLN A 6 4.22 7.43 12.22
N ASP A 7 5.24 7.42 11.36
CA ASP A 7 5.85 6.18 10.89
C ASP A 7 6.66 5.51 12.01
N ALA A 8 7.34 6.30 12.85
CA ALA A 8 8.01 5.80 14.05
C ALA A 8 7.02 5.20 15.08
N GLU A 9 5.89 5.87 15.35
CA GLU A 9 4.85 5.36 16.25
C GLU A 9 4.22 4.05 15.76
N ARG A 10 3.96 3.94 14.45
CA ARG A 10 3.46 2.70 13.83
C ARG A 10 4.47 1.56 13.98
N PHE A 11 5.75 1.86 13.78
CA PHE A 11 6.84 0.90 13.95
C PHE A 11 6.92 0.37 15.38
N ASP A 12 6.86 1.27 16.35
CA ASP A 12 6.95 0.93 17.77
C ASP A 12 5.76 0.07 18.24
N ALA A 13 4.54 0.38 17.79
CA ALA A 13 3.37 -0.47 18.03
C ALA A 13 3.50 -1.86 17.38
N ALA A 14 3.97 -1.93 16.14
CA ALA A 14 4.16 -3.17 15.39
C ALA A 14 5.23 -4.07 16.03
N ILE A 15 6.36 -3.49 16.44
CA ILE A 15 7.43 -4.24 17.12
C ILE A 15 6.96 -4.81 18.44
N ARG A 16 6.23 -4.05 19.26
CA ARG A 16 5.64 -4.57 20.50
C ARG A 16 4.72 -5.77 20.26
N LEU A 17 3.87 -5.68 19.25
CA LEU A 17 2.94 -6.77 18.91
C LEU A 17 3.67 -8.01 18.36
N SER A 18 4.76 -7.82 17.62
CA SER A 18 5.57 -8.91 17.05
C SER A 18 6.28 -9.79 18.10
N GLY A 19 6.47 -9.27 19.32
CA GLY A 19 7.19 -9.94 20.40
C GLY A 19 8.70 -10.10 20.14
N LEU A 20 9.26 -9.41 19.14
CA LEU A 20 10.69 -9.48 18.84
C LEU A 20 11.52 -8.68 19.84
N SER A 21 12.58 -9.29 20.35
CA SER A 21 13.71 -8.53 20.91
C SER A 21 14.48 -7.82 19.80
N LEU A 22 15.19 -6.73 20.15
CA LEU A 22 16.06 -6.00 19.22
C LEU A 22 17.00 -6.92 18.43
N ARG A 23 17.61 -7.90 19.11
CA ARG A 23 18.54 -8.85 18.47
C ARG A 23 17.84 -9.78 17.49
N GLN A 24 16.63 -10.23 17.78
CA GLN A 24 15.85 -11.07 16.86
C GLN A 24 15.38 -10.28 15.63
N LEU A 25 14.92 -9.04 15.84
CA LEU A 25 14.57 -8.13 14.76
C LEU A 25 15.78 -7.87 13.86
N TRP A 26 16.93 -7.53 14.43
CA TRP A 26 18.16 -7.29 13.68
C TRP A 26 18.60 -8.52 12.88
N LEU A 27 18.55 -9.72 13.46
CA LEU A 27 18.89 -10.94 12.74
C LEU A 27 17.98 -11.21 11.53
N ARG A 28 16.66 -10.99 11.66
CA ARG A 28 15.72 -11.12 10.54
C ARG A 28 15.99 -10.06 9.46
N TYR A 29 16.20 -8.82 9.88
CA TYR A 29 16.56 -7.72 9.00
C TYR A 29 17.82 -7.99 8.18
N VAL A 30 18.91 -8.47 8.81
CA VAL A 30 20.15 -8.84 8.09
C VAL A 30 19.91 -10.01 7.14
N ALA A 31 19.11 -11.01 7.53
CA ALA A 31 18.75 -12.13 6.67
C ALA A 31 17.99 -11.70 5.40
N LEU A 32 17.24 -10.59 5.47
CA LEU A 32 16.53 -9.98 4.35
C LEU A 32 17.38 -8.99 3.54
N GLY A 33 18.67 -8.86 3.86
CA GLY A 33 19.62 -8.02 3.12
C GLY A 33 19.84 -6.62 3.73
N GLY A 34 19.35 -6.38 4.94
CA GLY A 34 19.64 -5.17 5.70
C GLY A 34 21.12 -5.07 6.07
N ASN A 35 21.72 -3.89 5.91
CA ASN A 35 23.18 -3.72 6.03
C ASN A 35 23.63 -2.78 7.17
N ALA A 36 22.68 -2.09 7.82
CA ALA A 36 22.98 -1.31 9.02
C ALA A 36 23.35 -2.20 10.23
N ASP A 37 24.17 -1.65 11.13
CA ASP A 37 24.52 -2.36 12.35
C ASP A 37 23.37 -2.36 13.38
N VAL A 38 23.53 -3.12 14.46
CA VAL A 38 22.49 -3.23 15.49
C VAL A 38 22.26 -1.92 16.26
N PHE A 39 23.28 -1.08 16.39
CA PHE A 39 23.21 0.20 17.10
C PHE A 39 22.50 1.26 16.26
N ASP A 40 22.70 1.26 14.95
CA ASP A 40 21.98 2.12 14.00
C ASP A 40 20.49 1.78 13.99
N VAL A 41 20.16 0.49 13.98
CA VAL A 41 18.78 0.01 14.11
C VAL A 41 18.18 0.43 15.45
N GLU A 42 18.91 0.24 16.55
CA GLU A 42 18.45 0.68 17.88
C GLU A 42 18.22 2.19 17.93
N ALA A 43 19.16 2.99 17.43
CA ALA A 43 19.05 4.45 17.41
C ALA A 43 17.84 4.92 16.59
N PHE A 44 17.58 4.29 15.44
CA PHE A 44 16.39 4.57 14.64
C PHE A 44 15.10 4.26 15.41
N LEU A 45 15.02 3.10 16.06
CA LEU A 45 13.85 2.71 16.84
C LEU A 45 13.61 3.61 18.06
N GLN A 46 14.66 4.18 18.62
CA GLN A 46 14.57 5.16 19.72
C GLN A 46 14.32 6.61 19.23
N GLY A 47 14.23 6.84 17.92
CA GLY A 47 14.13 8.18 17.34
C GLY A 47 15.40 9.04 17.55
N LEU A 48 16.52 8.41 17.87
CA LEU A 48 17.83 9.04 18.10
C LEU A 48 18.68 9.12 16.82
N GLY A 49 18.24 8.50 15.74
CA GLY A 49 18.93 8.47 14.45
C GLY A 49 17.98 8.24 13.28
N THR A 50 18.53 8.25 12.07
CA THR A 50 17.79 7.95 10.84
C THR A 50 18.46 6.82 10.08
N LEU A 51 17.64 5.99 9.43
CA LEU A 51 18.11 4.98 8.48
C LEU A 51 17.84 5.46 7.04
N ALA A 52 18.52 4.87 6.06
CA ALA A 52 18.15 5.06 4.66
C ALA A 52 16.76 4.47 4.40
N SER A 53 16.05 4.96 3.37
CA SER A 53 14.69 4.47 3.04
C SER A 53 14.65 2.97 2.84
N PHE A 54 15.61 2.41 2.09
CA PHE A 54 15.72 0.97 1.87
C PHE A 54 15.83 0.18 3.18
N GLU A 55 16.66 0.62 4.12
CA GLU A 55 16.85 -0.08 5.40
C GLU A 55 15.58 -0.04 6.26
N ARG A 56 14.81 1.06 6.19
CA ARG A 56 13.49 1.15 6.84
C ARG A 56 12.49 0.18 6.22
N ASP A 57 12.50 0.03 4.89
CA ASP A 57 11.60 -0.89 4.19
C ASP A 57 11.93 -2.35 4.55
N VAL A 58 13.21 -2.71 4.63
CA VAL A 58 13.65 -4.06 5.06
C VAL A 58 13.25 -4.33 6.52
N LEU A 59 13.43 -3.36 7.43
CA LEU A 59 12.96 -3.49 8.81
C LEU A 59 11.44 -3.67 8.87
N ALA A 60 10.69 -2.92 8.07
CA ALA A 60 9.23 -3.00 8.03
C ALA A 60 8.80 -4.39 7.56
N HIS A 61 9.48 -4.91 6.53
CA HIS A 61 9.25 -6.25 6.02
C HIS A 61 9.51 -7.33 7.08
N ALA A 62 10.62 -7.24 7.80
CA ALA A 62 10.96 -8.18 8.88
C ALA A 62 9.90 -8.21 10.00
N VAL A 63 9.36 -7.05 10.38
CA VAL A 63 8.27 -6.93 11.37
C VAL A 63 6.97 -7.51 10.82
N ASN A 64 6.64 -7.23 9.56
CA ASN A 64 5.43 -7.74 8.91
C ASN A 64 5.42 -9.26 8.82
N GLU A 65 6.54 -9.90 8.44
CA GLU A 65 6.65 -11.37 8.44
C GLU A 65 6.38 -11.94 9.83
N ARG A 66 6.92 -11.31 10.88
CA ARG A 66 6.68 -11.77 12.24
C ARG A 66 5.23 -11.57 12.68
N LEU A 67 4.62 -10.44 12.32
CA LEU A 67 3.21 -10.20 12.60
C LEU A 67 2.32 -11.22 11.88
N GLN A 68 2.66 -11.59 10.64
CA GLN A 68 1.96 -12.65 9.92
C GLN A 68 2.09 -13.99 10.66
N GLU A 69 3.28 -14.37 11.14
CA GLU A 69 3.45 -15.60 11.93
C GLU A 69 2.59 -15.62 13.21
N VAL A 70 2.53 -14.50 13.94
CA VAL A 70 1.84 -14.43 15.24
C VAL A 70 0.33 -14.23 15.08
N LEU A 71 -0.11 -13.48 14.08
CA LEU A 71 -1.53 -13.18 13.87
C LEU A 71 -2.23 -14.23 13.00
N VAL A 72 -1.50 -14.97 12.16
CA VAL A 72 -2.00 -16.08 11.34
C VAL A 72 -1.75 -17.43 12.03
N GLU A 73 -1.71 -17.48 13.36
CA GLU A 73 -1.50 -18.72 14.14
C GLU A 73 -2.61 -19.78 13.96
N THR A 74 -3.66 -19.53 13.16
CA THR A 74 -4.77 -20.48 12.96
C THR A 74 -5.09 -20.73 11.49
N GLU A 75 -4.20 -21.39 10.76
CA GLU A 75 -4.62 -22.23 9.62
C GLU A 75 -4.29 -23.69 9.94
N LEU A 76 -5.19 -24.31 10.71
CA LEU A 76 -5.20 -25.76 10.89
C LEU A 76 -5.62 -26.46 9.60
N PRO A 77 -5.05 -27.63 9.28
CA PRO A 77 -5.33 -28.35 8.05
C PRO A 77 -6.80 -28.78 7.95
N TYR A 78 -7.40 -28.58 6.77
CA TYR A 78 -8.66 -29.25 6.43
C TYR A 78 -8.41 -30.77 6.38
N LEU A 79 -9.05 -31.51 7.28
CA LEU A 79 -8.85 -32.96 7.38
C LEU A 79 -9.62 -33.77 6.31
N ASP A 80 -10.40 -33.08 5.48
CA ASP A 80 -11.04 -33.59 4.26
C ASP A 80 -11.46 -32.35 3.43
N PRO A 81 -10.95 -32.13 2.21
CA PRO A 81 -11.53 -31.15 1.32
C PRO A 81 -12.87 -31.73 0.83
N GLY A 82 -13.93 -31.50 1.61
CA GLY A 82 -15.30 -31.76 1.16
C GLY A 82 -15.52 -31.12 -0.22
N PRO A 83 -16.37 -31.71 -1.08
CA PRO A 83 -16.49 -31.28 -2.47
C PRO A 83 -16.83 -29.79 -2.58
N ASP A 84 -16.14 -29.17 -3.52
CA ASP A 84 -16.21 -27.79 -4.00
C ASP A 84 -17.57 -27.11 -3.71
N LEU A 85 -17.57 -26.08 -2.87
CA LEU A 85 -18.76 -25.24 -2.67
C LEU A 85 -18.77 -24.12 -3.72
N PRO A 86 -19.77 -24.06 -4.61
CA PRO A 86 -19.98 -22.90 -5.46
C PRO A 86 -20.54 -21.74 -4.62
N GLY A 87 -19.97 -20.54 -4.75
CA GLY A 87 -20.58 -19.30 -4.26
C GLY A 87 -19.75 -18.47 -3.28
N ARG A 88 -18.47 -18.21 -3.59
CA ARG A 88 -17.77 -17.03 -3.06
C ARG A 88 -17.80 -15.97 -4.17
N GLU A 89 -18.84 -15.13 -4.17
CA GLU A 89 -19.19 -14.24 -5.29
C GLU A 89 -18.27 -13.03 -5.48
N ASP A 90 -17.14 -12.94 -4.78
CA ASP A 90 -16.02 -12.09 -5.19
C ASP A 90 -14.74 -12.94 -5.08
N ASP A 91 -14.35 -13.55 -6.21
CA ASP A 91 -13.01 -14.06 -6.36
C ASP A 91 -12.06 -12.86 -6.19
N PRO A 92 -11.13 -12.88 -5.22
CA PRO A 92 -10.17 -11.79 -5.06
C PRO A 92 -9.36 -11.55 -6.34
N VAL A 93 -9.27 -12.55 -7.23
CA VAL A 93 -8.64 -12.42 -8.55
C VAL A 93 -9.50 -11.60 -9.51
N ASP A 94 -10.83 -11.66 -9.44
CA ASP A 94 -11.73 -10.85 -10.29
C ASP A 94 -11.61 -9.35 -9.92
N VAL A 95 -11.56 -9.02 -8.62
CA VAL A 95 -11.34 -7.64 -8.15
C VAL A 95 -9.99 -7.09 -8.61
N LEU A 96 -8.96 -7.93 -8.61
CA LEU A 96 -7.64 -7.55 -9.12
C LEU A 96 -7.64 -7.41 -10.64
N THR A 97 -8.41 -8.23 -11.35
CA THR A 97 -8.53 -8.15 -12.81
C THR A 97 -9.21 -6.85 -13.21
N ASP A 98 -10.33 -6.49 -12.57
CA ASP A 98 -11.08 -5.25 -12.80
C ASP A 98 -10.24 -3.99 -12.48
N LEU A 99 -9.33 -4.07 -11.49
CA LEU A 99 -8.41 -2.98 -11.14
C LEU A 99 -7.20 -2.86 -12.10
N LEU A 100 -6.80 -3.96 -12.74
CA LEU A 100 -5.69 -3.99 -13.71
C LEU A 100 -6.14 -3.69 -15.15
N GLU A 101 -7.45 -3.62 -15.43
CA GLU A 101 -7.93 -3.20 -16.74
C GLU A 101 -7.60 -1.72 -16.97
N PRO A 102 -6.84 -1.36 -18.03
CA PRO A 102 -6.58 0.04 -18.33
C PRO A 102 -7.87 0.73 -18.80
N ASP A 103 -8.10 1.95 -18.33
CA ASP A 103 -9.19 2.86 -18.76
C ASP A 103 -9.15 3.06 -20.29
N GLN A 104 -9.78 2.15 -21.04
CA GLN A 104 -10.03 2.26 -22.47
C GLN A 104 -11.44 2.83 -22.61
N ASP A 105 -11.55 4.16 -22.69
CA ASP A 105 -12.40 4.87 -23.65
C ASP A 105 -12.74 6.28 -23.16
N GLN A 106 -11.94 7.25 -23.60
CA GLN A 106 -12.49 8.54 -24.03
C GLN A 106 -11.84 8.92 -25.36
N GLU A 107 -12.24 8.22 -26.42
CA GLU A 107 -12.15 8.81 -27.76
C GLU A 107 -13.15 9.98 -27.84
N PRO A 108 -12.71 11.22 -28.12
CA PRO A 108 -13.65 12.31 -28.37
C PRO A 108 -14.31 12.09 -29.72
N GLY A 109 -15.53 11.53 -29.68
CA GLY A 109 -16.41 11.33 -30.80
C GLY A 109 -16.57 12.59 -31.66
N ARG A 110 -16.03 12.49 -32.87
CA ARG A 110 -16.24 13.38 -34.01
C ARG A 110 -17.72 13.44 -34.36
N GLY A 111 -18.36 14.58 -34.13
CA GLY A 111 -19.59 14.97 -34.84
C GLY A 111 -20.58 15.76 -34.01
N SER A 112 -20.57 17.09 -34.14
CA SER A 112 -21.61 17.80 -34.91
C SER A 112 -21.34 19.30 -34.82
N ASN A 113 -20.98 19.89 -35.96
CA ASN A 113 -20.90 21.34 -36.14
C ASN A 113 -22.32 21.92 -36.08
N PRO A 114 -22.66 22.86 -35.18
CA PRO A 114 -23.93 23.56 -35.29
C PRO A 114 -23.85 24.57 -36.44
N ASP A 115 -24.73 24.41 -37.42
CA ASP A 115 -24.98 25.35 -38.52
C ASP A 115 -25.35 26.75 -37.95
N PRO A 116 -24.80 27.87 -38.46
CA PRO A 116 -25.06 29.19 -37.88
C PRO A 116 -26.32 29.79 -38.50
N LYS A 117 -27.44 29.82 -37.77
CA LYS A 117 -28.59 30.67 -38.11
C LYS A 117 -29.09 31.54 -36.96
N ARG A 118 -28.63 32.80 -37.02
CA ARG A 118 -29.45 34.01 -37.21
C ARG A 118 -30.50 34.36 -36.14
N GLY A 119 -30.16 35.39 -35.35
CA GLY A 119 -31.06 36.37 -34.71
C GLY A 119 -30.20 37.54 -34.22
N THR A 120 -30.12 38.66 -34.97
CA THR A 120 -30.82 39.94 -34.69
C THR A 120 -30.43 40.51 -33.31
N ASP A 121 -29.58 41.53 -33.20
CA ASP A 121 -29.79 42.97 -33.50
C ASP A 121 -29.54 43.72 -32.17
N GLN A 122 -29.12 44.99 -32.26
CA GLN A 122 -28.57 45.87 -31.22
C GLN A 122 -27.16 45.49 -30.75
N ASP A 123 -26.15 46.33 -30.89
CA ASP A 123 -26.19 47.75 -30.53
C ASP A 123 -25.38 48.61 -31.50
N ARG A 124 -25.99 49.74 -31.87
CA ARG A 124 -25.51 50.73 -32.83
C ARG A 124 -25.41 52.04 -32.07
N SER A 125 -24.20 52.50 -31.77
CA SER A 125 -23.92 53.91 -31.48
C SER A 125 -22.41 54.22 -31.46
N PRO A 126 -22.02 55.47 -31.69
CA PRO A 126 -21.14 55.81 -32.83
C PRO A 126 -19.86 56.57 -32.44
N ASP A 127 -18.97 56.74 -33.41
CA ASP A 127 -18.26 58.02 -33.70
C ASP A 127 -17.88 58.05 -35.19
#